data_AF-A0A0F7KB06-F1
#
_entry.id   AF-A0A0F7KB06-F1
#
_cell.length_a   1.000
_cell.length_b   1.000
_cell.length_c   1.000
_cell.angle_alpha   90.00
_cell.angle_beta   90.00
_cell.angle_gamma   90.00
#
_symmetry.space_group_name_H-M   'P 1'
#
loop_
_entity.id
_entity.type
_entity.pdbx_description
1 polymer ?
#
loop_
_entity_poly.entity_id
_entity_poly.type
_entity_poly.pdbx_seq_one_letter_code
_entity_poly.pdbx_strand_id
1 'polypeptide(L)'
;MQYGFLISLVTILAGFSLKAWEAYIDTNNKVKDREAKVALEQITKETLSNFMYLAILINTIEKQKPTKFWDIRRANETELAYQDRAKNHFRDYQHEIQSYLQELKYSNAVFKSFHRNLSYADTKLQEHIESTYHQLDEVIDAFERFETGLKHLLSLDLSDLERTTRSIALHQEKIINSKIAIFYAAAHFCAVLKDTTDTVTLSEYLRLIGININLQPGMEGYQMALKEVAKLSNEKVAVLSNGLKEGNSGSGREIERRISDPYLLMLRKATGLGEELSEGELSNIQNKALNRDEHEPIKLFRMAAYSYLESDGHASITYFERALKSETMSDIMKKYAQLSVDRLKNPEKYEESIGIMVLEITEGGNFDKAGIKTGDVLLSLDGKTIYEPMEIASELGKDRKSPFLVKLIRNDQLIKIVIHGGESAGAILTQLIILNAVQL
;
A
#
# COMPACT_ATOMS: atom_id res chain seq x y z
N MET A 1 -26.24 -5.68 -95.91
CA MET A 1 -27.15 -5.83 -94.75
C MET A 1 -26.61 -6.71 -93.61
N GLN A 2 -25.57 -7.54 -93.78
CA GLN A 2 -25.09 -8.43 -92.71
C GLN A 2 -24.30 -7.75 -91.57
N TYR A 3 -23.58 -6.66 -91.82
CA TYR A 3 -22.76 -5.99 -90.79
C TYR A 3 -23.55 -5.18 -89.75
N GLY A 4 -24.71 -4.60 -90.12
CA GLY A 4 -25.57 -3.86 -89.18
C GLY A 4 -26.27 -4.76 -88.16
N PHE A 5 -26.52 -6.02 -88.52
CA PHE A 5 -27.15 -7.02 -87.64
C PHE A 5 -26.17 -7.57 -86.60
N LEU A 6 -24.88 -7.68 -86.95
CA LEU A 6 -23.82 -8.10 -86.03
C LEU A 6 -23.51 -7.01 -84.98
N ILE A 7 -23.50 -5.74 -85.37
CA ILE A 7 -23.25 -4.62 -84.44
C ILE A 7 -24.42 -4.43 -83.47
N SER A 8 -25.68 -4.59 -83.94
CA SER A 8 -26.85 -4.53 -83.06
C SER A 8 -26.92 -5.71 -82.09
N LEU A 9 -26.57 -6.93 -82.53
CA LEU A 9 -26.54 -8.10 -81.65
C LEU A 9 -25.48 -7.97 -80.55
N VAL A 10 -24.29 -7.44 -80.87
CA VAL A 10 -23.20 -7.23 -79.90
C VAL A 10 -23.54 -6.12 -78.90
N THR A 11 -24.18 -5.03 -79.32
CA THR A 11 -24.63 -3.97 -78.39
C THR A 11 -25.79 -4.42 -77.50
N ILE A 12 -26.70 -5.25 -78.02
CA ILE A 12 -27.77 -5.87 -77.23
C ILE A 12 -27.17 -6.85 -76.20
N LEU A 13 -26.26 -7.74 -76.61
CA LEU A 13 -25.58 -8.68 -75.71
C LEU A 13 -24.74 -7.95 -74.64
N ALA A 14 -24.02 -6.89 -75.01
CA ALA A 14 -23.28 -6.05 -74.07
C ALA A 14 -24.21 -5.35 -73.06
N GLY A 15 -25.36 -4.82 -73.52
CA GLY A 15 -26.37 -4.21 -72.65
C GLY A 15 -27.05 -5.19 -71.70
N PHE A 16 -27.30 -6.44 -72.14
CA PHE A 16 -27.77 -7.51 -71.27
C PHE A 16 -26.71 -7.93 -70.24
N SER A 17 -25.43 -7.97 -70.63
CA SER A 17 -24.33 -8.30 -69.73
C SER A 17 -24.12 -7.24 -68.64
N LEU A 18 -24.28 -5.94 -68.99
CA LEU A 18 -24.15 -4.84 -68.04
C LEU A 18 -25.29 -4.84 -67.03
N LYS A 19 -26.55 -5.02 -67.48
CA LYS A 19 -27.71 -5.12 -66.59
C LYS A 19 -27.67 -6.35 -65.67
N ALA A 20 -27.19 -7.49 -66.19
CA ALA A 20 -27.00 -8.68 -65.37
C ALA A 20 -25.90 -8.47 -64.30
N TRP A 21 -24.85 -7.72 -64.64
CA TRP A 21 -23.79 -7.36 -63.71
C TRP A 21 -24.24 -6.35 -62.65
N GLU A 22 -25.01 -5.32 -63.02
CA GLU A 22 -25.63 -4.38 -62.09
C GLU A 22 -26.61 -5.08 -61.14
N ALA A 23 -27.46 -5.99 -61.65
CA ALA A 23 -28.36 -6.79 -60.83
C ALA A 23 -27.59 -7.72 -59.88
N TYR A 24 -26.50 -8.34 -60.34
CA TYR A 24 -25.62 -9.16 -59.50
C TYR A 24 -24.99 -8.35 -58.36
N ILE A 25 -24.49 -7.14 -58.64
CA ILE A 25 -23.93 -6.23 -57.63
C ILE A 25 -25.01 -5.81 -56.60
N ASP A 26 -26.20 -5.41 -57.05
CA ASP A 26 -27.29 -5.01 -56.14
C ASP A 26 -27.75 -6.18 -55.24
N THR A 27 -27.83 -7.38 -55.80
CA THR A 27 -28.16 -8.59 -55.03
C THR A 27 -27.07 -8.90 -54.00
N ASN A 28 -25.79 -8.78 -54.39
CA ASN A 28 -24.66 -9.03 -53.49
C ASN A 28 -24.58 -7.98 -52.37
N ASN A 29 -24.87 -6.71 -52.65
CA ASN A 29 -24.94 -5.65 -51.63
C ASN A 29 -26.09 -5.91 -50.64
N LYS A 30 -27.28 -6.30 -51.11
CA LYS A 30 -28.40 -6.65 -50.22
C LYS A 30 -28.09 -7.86 -49.33
N VAL A 31 -27.34 -8.84 -49.83
CA VAL A 31 -26.88 -9.99 -49.03
C VAL A 31 -25.92 -9.51 -47.93
N LYS A 32 -24.93 -8.68 -48.28
CA LYS A 32 -23.99 -8.10 -47.32
C LYS A 32 -24.66 -7.24 -46.25
N ASP A 33 -25.64 -6.41 -46.63
CA ASP A 33 -26.41 -5.59 -45.68
C ASP A 33 -27.22 -6.46 -44.71
N ARG A 34 -27.84 -7.53 -45.22
CA ARG A 34 -28.57 -8.49 -44.39
C ARG A 34 -27.62 -9.22 -43.43
N GLU A 35 -26.46 -9.64 -43.91
CA GLU A 35 -25.42 -10.28 -43.11
C GLU A 35 -24.90 -9.36 -42.00
N ALA A 36 -24.65 -8.08 -42.31
CA ALA A 36 -24.23 -7.07 -41.34
C ALA A 36 -25.31 -6.82 -40.26
N LYS A 37 -26.59 -6.79 -40.64
CA LYS A 37 -27.69 -6.62 -39.70
C LYS A 37 -27.82 -7.81 -38.74
N VAL A 38 -27.72 -9.04 -39.25
CA VAL A 38 -27.73 -10.26 -38.42
C VAL A 38 -26.53 -10.28 -37.49
N ALA A 39 -25.34 -9.94 -37.99
CA ALA A 39 -24.12 -9.82 -37.19
C ALA A 39 -24.32 -8.85 -36.02
N LEU A 40 -24.80 -7.63 -36.30
CA LEU A 40 -25.03 -6.61 -35.28
C LEU A 40 -26.01 -7.08 -34.20
N GLU A 41 -27.13 -7.72 -34.59
CA GLU A 41 -28.11 -8.23 -33.63
C GLU A 41 -27.52 -9.30 -32.70
N GLN A 42 -26.75 -10.24 -33.24
CA GLN A 42 -26.11 -11.29 -32.45
C GLN A 42 -25.03 -10.73 -31.52
N ILE A 43 -24.22 -9.79 -32.02
CA ILE A 43 -23.19 -9.12 -31.24
C ILE A 43 -23.81 -8.28 -30.11
N THR A 44 -24.89 -7.55 -30.37
CA THR A 44 -25.62 -6.79 -29.33
C THR A 44 -26.07 -7.70 -28.18
N LYS A 45 -26.60 -8.90 -28.49
CA LYS A 45 -27.03 -9.87 -27.47
C LYS A 45 -25.87 -10.41 -26.64
N GLU A 46 -24.75 -10.79 -27.28
CA GLU A 46 -23.53 -11.22 -26.58
C GLU A 46 -22.99 -10.07 -25.70
N THR A 47 -22.93 -8.86 -26.25
CA THR A 47 -22.42 -7.67 -25.58
C THR A 47 -23.25 -7.32 -24.34
N LEU A 48 -24.58 -7.28 -24.43
CA LEU A 48 -25.46 -7.05 -23.28
C LEU A 48 -25.29 -8.14 -22.20
N SER A 49 -25.15 -9.40 -22.61
CA SER A 49 -24.89 -10.50 -21.67
C SER A 49 -23.55 -10.32 -20.96
N ASN A 50 -22.50 -9.91 -21.69
CA ASN A 50 -21.19 -9.59 -21.12
C ASN A 50 -21.27 -8.43 -20.13
N PHE A 51 -22.00 -7.35 -20.44
CA PHE A 51 -22.24 -6.25 -19.50
C PHE A 51 -22.89 -6.73 -18.21
N MET A 52 -23.91 -7.60 -18.31
CA MET A 52 -24.55 -8.18 -17.13
C MET A 52 -23.55 -9.00 -16.30
N TYR A 53 -22.81 -9.92 -16.91
CA TYR A 53 -21.86 -10.77 -16.20
C TYR A 53 -20.73 -9.96 -15.54
N LEU A 54 -20.16 -8.98 -16.25
CA LEU A 54 -19.11 -8.13 -15.72
C LEU A 54 -19.62 -7.18 -14.64
N ALA A 55 -20.83 -6.63 -14.77
CA ALA A 55 -21.43 -5.81 -13.72
C ALA A 55 -21.68 -6.62 -12.43
N ILE A 56 -22.14 -7.87 -12.57
CA ILE A 56 -22.27 -8.79 -11.43
C ILE A 56 -20.89 -9.06 -10.81
N LEU A 57 -19.87 -9.37 -11.62
CA LEU A 57 -18.51 -9.62 -11.14
C LEU A 57 -17.96 -8.41 -10.35
N ILE A 58 -18.03 -7.20 -10.93
CA ILE A 58 -17.57 -5.96 -10.28
C ILE A 58 -18.26 -5.78 -8.94
N ASN A 59 -19.59 -5.90 -8.90
CA ASN A 59 -20.38 -5.73 -7.67
C ASN A 59 -20.05 -6.80 -6.62
N THR A 60 -19.88 -8.06 -7.03
CA THR A 60 -19.52 -9.17 -6.14
C THR A 60 -18.15 -8.92 -5.51
N ILE A 61 -17.14 -8.59 -6.33
CA ILE A 61 -15.80 -8.30 -5.83
C ILE A 61 -15.85 -7.05 -4.94
N GLU A 62 -16.50 -5.97 -5.34
CA GLU A 62 -16.57 -4.71 -4.56
C GLU A 62 -17.17 -4.90 -3.15
N LYS A 63 -18.13 -5.82 -3.02
CA LYS A 63 -18.73 -6.17 -1.72
C LYS A 63 -17.79 -7.03 -0.87
N GLN A 64 -16.99 -7.88 -1.49
CA GLN A 64 -16.02 -8.74 -0.83
C GLN A 64 -14.70 -7.99 -0.59
N LYS A 65 -14.75 -6.99 0.28
CA LYS A 65 -13.56 -6.20 0.65
C LYS A 65 -12.59 -7.08 1.43
N PRO A 66 -11.26 -6.98 1.18
CA PRO A 66 -10.27 -7.66 1.99
C PRO A 66 -10.41 -7.21 3.44
N THR A 67 -10.41 -8.16 4.36
CA THR A 67 -10.53 -7.92 5.80
C THR A 67 -9.24 -8.27 6.51
N LYS A 68 -9.02 -7.64 7.66
CA LYS A 68 -7.93 -8.02 8.55
C LYS A 68 -8.20 -9.38 9.16
N PHE A 69 -7.17 -10.20 9.32
CA PHE A 69 -7.27 -11.42 10.11
C PHE A 69 -7.68 -11.08 11.55
N TRP A 70 -8.89 -11.48 11.93
CA TRP A 70 -9.52 -11.09 13.20
C TRP A 70 -9.25 -12.06 14.35
N ASP A 71 -8.50 -13.13 14.10
CA ASP A 71 -8.19 -14.12 15.11
C ASP A 71 -7.07 -13.64 16.03
N ILE A 72 -7.27 -13.86 17.33
CA ILE A 72 -6.26 -13.63 18.34
C ILE A 72 -5.31 -14.83 18.33
N ARG A 73 -4.03 -14.58 18.56
CA ARG A 73 -3.04 -15.65 18.72
C ARG A 73 -3.47 -16.58 19.84
N ARG A 74 -3.55 -17.88 19.53
CA ARG A 74 -4.04 -18.89 20.47
C ARG A 74 -2.98 -19.14 21.55
N ALA A 75 -3.43 -19.58 22.73
CA ALA A 75 -2.51 -20.03 23.77
C ALA A 75 -1.60 -21.15 23.20
N ASN A 76 -0.28 -21.00 23.36
CA ASN A 76 0.75 -21.91 22.84
C ASN A 76 0.94 -21.93 21.31
N GLU A 77 0.31 -21.04 20.55
CA GLU A 77 0.57 -20.88 19.13
C GLU A 77 1.89 -20.14 18.90
N THR A 78 2.75 -20.64 18.02
CA THR A 78 3.98 -19.93 17.61
C THR A 78 3.64 -18.76 16.69
N GLU A 79 4.53 -17.78 16.57
CA GLU A 79 4.28 -16.64 15.65
C GLU A 79 4.17 -17.14 14.20
N LEU A 80 5.03 -18.09 13.82
CA LEU A 80 4.97 -18.76 12.52
C LEU A 80 3.59 -19.39 12.27
N ALA A 81 3.04 -20.12 13.25
CA ALA A 81 1.72 -20.73 13.11
C ALA A 81 0.58 -19.68 13.02
N TYR A 82 0.68 -18.57 13.75
CA TYR A 82 -0.25 -17.46 13.63
C TYR A 82 -0.18 -16.81 12.24
N GLN A 83 1.04 -16.51 11.77
CA GLN A 83 1.27 -15.95 10.43
C GLN A 83 0.85 -16.92 9.33
N ASP A 84 1.01 -18.22 9.51
CA ASP A 84 0.53 -19.24 8.59
C ASP A 84 -1.00 -19.25 8.52
N ARG A 85 -1.71 -19.08 9.66
CA ARG A 85 -3.18 -18.91 9.64
C ARG A 85 -3.61 -17.61 8.97
N ALA A 86 -2.92 -16.50 9.21
CA ALA A 86 -3.19 -15.24 8.51
C ALA A 86 -2.90 -15.37 7.00
N LYS A 87 -1.82 -16.07 6.61
CA LYS A 87 -1.52 -16.43 5.21
C LYS A 87 -2.60 -17.31 4.61
N ASN A 88 -3.14 -18.27 5.35
CA ASN A 88 -4.25 -19.11 4.89
C ASN A 88 -5.53 -18.29 4.71
N HIS A 89 -5.91 -17.44 5.66
CA HIS A 89 -7.06 -16.54 5.53
C HIS A 89 -6.94 -15.63 4.30
N PHE A 90 -5.75 -15.10 4.05
CA PHE A 90 -5.50 -14.32 2.83
C PHE A 90 -5.59 -15.17 1.56
N ARG A 91 -5.07 -16.39 1.60
CA ARG A 91 -5.15 -17.34 0.49
C ARG A 91 -6.61 -17.70 0.18
N ASP A 92 -7.44 -17.85 1.20
CA ASP A 92 -8.88 -18.07 1.03
C ASP A 92 -9.52 -16.90 0.27
N TYR A 93 -9.21 -15.65 0.66
CA TYR A 93 -9.65 -14.47 -0.09
C TYR A 93 -9.18 -14.46 -1.55
N GLN A 94 -7.90 -14.76 -1.80
CA GLN A 94 -7.36 -14.86 -3.17
C GLN A 94 -8.07 -15.98 -3.98
N HIS A 95 -8.37 -17.12 -3.37
CA HIS A 95 -9.11 -18.20 -4.00
C HIS A 95 -10.57 -17.83 -4.29
N GLU A 96 -11.23 -17.06 -3.43
CA GLU A 96 -12.57 -16.53 -3.72
C GLU A 96 -12.57 -15.67 -4.99
N ILE A 97 -11.61 -14.74 -5.12
CA ILE A 97 -11.45 -13.91 -6.32
C ILE A 97 -11.21 -14.78 -7.56
N GLN A 98 -10.33 -15.78 -7.45
CA GLN A 98 -10.07 -16.73 -8.53
C GLN A 98 -11.32 -17.51 -8.93
N SER A 99 -12.13 -17.94 -7.97
CA SER A 99 -13.38 -18.68 -8.21
C SER A 99 -14.39 -17.83 -8.98
N TYR A 100 -14.54 -16.56 -8.60
CA TYR A 100 -15.43 -15.64 -9.32
C TYR A 100 -15.02 -15.43 -10.78
N LEU A 101 -13.71 -15.39 -11.06
CA LEU A 101 -13.19 -15.31 -12.43
C LEU A 101 -13.43 -16.59 -13.22
N GLN A 102 -13.28 -17.76 -12.60
CA GLN A 102 -13.52 -19.05 -13.26
C GLN A 102 -14.99 -19.31 -13.58
N GLU A 103 -15.91 -18.78 -12.78
CA GLU A 103 -17.36 -18.90 -12.99
C GLU A 103 -17.91 -17.85 -13.98
N LEU A 104 -17.09 -16.90 -14.42
CA LEU A 104 -17.50 -15.84 -15.34
C LEU A 104 -17.88 -16.41 -16.72
N LYS A 105 -19.11 -16.11 -17.17
CA LYS A 105 -19.66 -16.56 -18.46
C LYS A 105 -19.39 -15.60 -19.62
N TYR A 106 -18.30 -14.85 -19.55
CA TYR A 106 -17.91 -13.91 -20.60
C TYR A 106 -17.54 -14.63 -21.91
N SER A 107 -17.95 -14.07 -23.05
CA SER A 107 -17.64 -14.61 -24.38
C SER A 107 -17.38 -13.49 -25.39
N ASN A 108 -16.41 -13.71 -26.28
CA ASN A 108 -16.22 -12.92 -27.50
C ASN A 108 -16.29 -13.77 -28.78
N ALA A 109 -16.85 -14.98 -28.67
CA ALA A 109 -16.91 -15.94 -29.76
C ALA A 109 -17.85 -15.47 -30.89
N VAL A 110 -19.02 -14.91 -30.53
CA VAL A 110 -19.97 -14.39 -31.52
C VAL A 110 -19.34 -13.22 -32.25
N PHE A 111 -18.76 -12.25 -31.53
CA PHE A 111 -18.02 -11.15 -32.12
C PHE A 111 -16.93 -11.60 -33.10
N LYS A 112 -16.07 -12.53 -32.69
CA LYS A 112 -15.01 -13.08 -33.57
C LYS A 112 -15.57 -13.75 -34.82
N SER A 113 -16.67 -14.49 -34.71
CA SER A 113 -17.29 -15.19 -35.83
C SER A 113 -17.92 -14.25 -36.86
N PHE A 114 -18.46 -13.13 -36.40
CA PHE A 114 -19.16 -12.14 -37.22
C PHE A 114 -18.32 -10.89 -37.54
N HIS A 115 -17.06 -10.83 -37.08
CA HIS A 115 -16.17 -9.68 -37.26
C HIS A 115 -16.07 -9.24 -38.73
N ARG A 116 -15.85 -10.19 -39.65
CA ARG A 116 -15.80 -9.90 -41.09
C ARG A 116 -17.11 -9.30 -41.62
N ASN A 117 -18.25 -9.71 -41.08
CA ASN A 117 -19.56 -9.24 -41.50
C ASN A 117 -19.82 -7.79 -41.05
N LEU A 118 -19.10 -7.29 -40.04
CA LEU A 118 -19.12 -5.87 -39.66
C LEU A 118 -18.42 -4.98 -40.67
N SER A 119 -17.43 -5.49 -41.42
CA SER A 119 -16.75 -4.72 -42.47
C SER A 119 -17.66 -4.35 -43.65
N TYR A 120 -18.82 -5.01 -43.76
CA TYR A 120 -19.86 -4.67 -44.71
C TYR A 120 -20.75 -3.52 -44.23
N ALA A 121 -20.66 -3.14 -42.96
CA ALA A 121 -21.33 -1.99 -42.38
C ALA A 121 -20.46 -0.73 -42.46
N ASP A 122 -20.78 0.27 -41.64
CA ASP A 122 -19.99 1.49 -41.46
C ASP A 122 -18.69 1.19 -40.69
N THR A 123 -17.55 1.65 -41.21
CA THR A 123 -16.22 1.53 -40.58
C THR A 123 -16.23 2.08 -39.15
N LYS A 124 -16.94 3.18 -38.89
CA LYS A 124 -17.04 3.75 -37.53
C LYS A 124 -17.78 2.81 -36.57
N LEU A 125 -18.82 2.13 -37.06
CA LEU A 125 -19.58 1.17 -36.26
C LEU A 125 -18.68 -0.01 -35.86
N GLN A 126 -17.88 -0.51 -36.80
CA GLN A 126 -16.92 -1.57 -36.52
C GLN A 126 -15.91 -1.12 -35.43
N GLU A 127 -15.32 0.07 -35.57
CA GLU A 127 -14.38 0.63 -34.59
C GLU A 127 -14.99 0.76 -33.18
N HIS A 128 -16.25 1.20 -33.08
CA HIS A 128 -16.95 1.27 -31.81
C HIS A 128 -17.20 -0.11 -31.19
N ILE A 129 -17.57 -1.12 -31.98
CA ILE A 129 -17.75 -2.50 -31.48
C ILE A 129 -16.40 -3.07 -31.02
N GLU A 130 -15.34 -2.91 -31.80
CA GLU A 130 -13.99 -3.34 -31.42
C GLU A 130 -13.53 -2.67 -30.13
N SER A 131 -13.74 -1.36 -30.01
CA SER A 131 -13.44 -0.62 -28.79
C SER A 131 -14.28 -1.09 -27.60
N THR A 132 -15.53 -1.49 -27.83
CA THR A 132 -16.40 -2.04 -26.79
C THR A 132 -15.80 -3.33 -26.24
N TYR A 133 -15.47 -4.30 -27.10
CA TYR A 133 -14.90 -5.57 -26.65
C TYR A 133 -13.51 -5.40 -26.04
N HIS A 134 -12.67 -4.52 -26.59
CA HIS A 134 -11.38 -4.21 -25.99
C HIS A 134 -11.53 -3.70 -24.54
N GLN A 135 -12.50 -2.81 -24.29
CA GLN A 135 -12.75 -2.29 -22.95
C GLN A 135 -13.43 -3.32 -22.02
N LEU A 136 -14.25 -4.23 -22.54
CA LEU A 136 -14.75 -5.36 -21.76
C LEU A 136 -13.63 -6.34 -21.37
N ASP A 137 -12.69 -6.60 -22.28
CA ASP A 137 -11.48 -7.39 -21.99
C ASP A 137 -10.62 -6.70 -20.91
N GLU A 138 -10.47 -5.36 -20.95
CA GLU A 138 -9.75 -4.60 -19.90
C GLU A 138 -10.37 -4.78 -18.49
N VAL A 139 -11.69 -5.00 -18.38
CA VAL A 139 -12.34 -5.31 -17.08
C VAL A 139 -11.85 -6.66 -16.54
N ILE A 140 -11.75 -7.66 -17.42
CA ILE A 140 -11.31 -9.01 -17.07
C ILE A 140 -9.84 -8.97 -16.70
N ASP A 141 -9.02 -8.36 -17.55
CA ASP A 141 -7.60 -8.12 -17.33
C ASP A 141 -7.34 -7.41 -15.99
N ALA A 142 -8.17 -6.41 -15.63
CA ALA A 142 -8.03 -5.72 -14.35
C ALA A 142 -8.17 -6.67 -13.16
N PHE A 143 -9.10 -7.64 -13.23
CA PHE A 143 -9.31 -8.62 -12.17
C PHE A 143 -8.36 -9.83 -12.24
N GLU A 144 -7.90 -10.24 -13.42
CA GLU A 144 -6.80 -11.22 -13.54
C GLU A 144 -5.50 -10.65 -12.97
N ARG A 145 -5.21 -9.37 -13.25
CA ARG A 145 -4.11 -8.62 -12.62
C ARG A 145 -4.36 -8.41 -11.13
N PHE A 146 -5.61 -8.30 -10.68
CA PHE A 146 -5.93 -8.28 -9.25
C PHE A 146 -5.52 -9.59 -8.59
N GLU A 147 -5.96 -10.72 -9.14
CA GLU A 147 -5.66 -12.07 -8.66
C GLU A 147 -4.16 -12.34 -8.65
N THR A 148 -3.46 -12.00 -9.74
CA THR A 148 -2.00 -12.09 -9.83
C THR A 148 -1.31 -11.19 -8.82
N GLY A 149 -1.84 -9.98 -8.60
CA GLY A 149 -1.35 -9.06 -7.58
C GLY A 149 -1.52 -9.61 -6.17
N LEU A 150 -2.65 -10.25 -5.85
CA LEU A 150 -2.88 -10.93 -4.58
C LEU A 150 -1.91 -12.11 -4.38
N LYS A 151 -1.68 -12.92 -5.42
CA LYS A 151 -0.64 -13.97 -5.41
C LYS A 151 0.75 -13.40 -5.16
N HIS A 152 1.08 -12.26 -5.77
CA HIS A 152 2.34 -11.59 -5.53
C HIS A 152 2.44 -11.11 -4.08
N LEU A 153 1.40 -10.47 -3.52
CA LEU A 153 1.37 -10.08 -2.10
C LEU A 153 1.56 -11.27 -1.15
N LEU A 154 1.04 -12.46 -1.49
CA LEU A 154 1.29 -13.71 -0.75
C LEU A 154 2.73 -14.20 -0.84
N SER A 155 3.40 -13.96 -1.96
CA SER A 155 4.81 -14.33 -2.17
C SER A 155 5.79 -13.43 -1.42
N LEU A 156 5.35 -12.23 -1.06
CA LEU A 156 6.13 -11.29 -0.28
C LEU A 156 6.06 -11.65 1.21
N ASP A 157 7.16 -11.44 1.93
CA ASP A 157 7.19 -11.63 3.38
C ASP A 157 6.62 -10.41 4.11
N LEU A 158 5.31 -10.21 3.96
CA LEU A 158 4.55 -9.12 4.57
C LEU A 158 3.90 -9.58 5.87
N SER A 159 3.84 -8.69 6.86
CA SER A 159 2.98 -8.87 8.02
C SER A 159 1.50 -8.95 7.61
N ASP A 160 0.64 -9.53 8.45
CA ASP A 160 -0.82 -9.54 8.22
C ASP A 160 -1.37 -8.14 7.94
N LEU A 161 -0.97 -7.15 8.75
CA LEU A 161 -1.44 -5.78 8.62
C LEU A 161 -1.03 -5.17 7.28
N GLU A 162 0.25 -5.27 6.89
CA GLU A 162 0.72 -4.75 5.61
C GLU A 162 0.02 -5.46 4.44
N ARG A 163 -0.14 -6.78 4.54
CA ARG A 163 -0.77 -7.58 3.49
C ARG A 163 -2.23 -7.19 3.32
N THR A 164 -2.98 -7.01 4.41
CA THR A 164 -4.35 -6.51 4.38
C THR A 164 -4.41 -5.10 3.82
N THR A 165 -3.58 -4.17 4.29
CA THR A 165 -3.58 -2.77 3.82
C THR A 165 -3.27 -2.68 2.33
N ARG A 166 -2.22 -3.38 1.86
CA ARG A 166 -1.86 -3.42 0.44
C ARG A 166 -2.93 -4.11 -0.40
N SER A 167 -3.58 -5.14 0.13
CA SER A 167 -4.70 -5.81 -0.54
C SER A 167 -5.92 -4.91 -0.64
N ILE A 168 -6.26 -4.13 0.39
CA ILE A 168 -7.34 -3.13 0.35
C ILE A 168 -7.04 -2.05 -0.71
N ALA A 169 -5.82 -1.52 -0.74
CA ALA A 169 -5.43 -0.52 -1.72
C ALA A 169 -5.52 -1.09 -3.16
N LEU A 170 -4.99 -2.29 -3.38
CA LEU A 170 -5.06 -2.99 -4.66
C LEU A 170 -6.52 -3.26 -5.06
N HIS A 171 -7.34 -3.73 -4.13
CA HIS A 171 -8.76 -3.97 -4.36
C HIS A 171 -9.49 -2.70 -4.83
N GLN A 172 -9.31 -1.58 -4.11
CA GLN A 172 -9.94 -0.30 -4.47
C GLN A 172 -9.48 0.19 -5.84
N GLU A 173 -8.18 0.05 -6.15
CA GLU A 173 -7.61 0.41 -7.45
C GLU A 173 -8.22 -0.43 -8.58
N LYS A 174 -8.37 -1.74 -8.39
CA LYS A 174 -8.91 -2.63 -9.43
C LYS A 174 -10.41 -2.42 -9.61
N ILE A 175 -11.18 -2.18 -8.54
CA ILE A 175 -12.60 -1.81 -8.65
C ILE A 175 -12.78 -0.53 -9.47
N ILE A 176 -12.04 0.54 -9.15
CA ILE A 176 -12.22 1.80 -9.89
C ILE A 176 -11.77 1.68 -11.35
N ASN A 177 -10.69 0.95 -11.63
CA ASN A 177 -10.25 0.65 -13.01
C ASN A 177 -11.31 -0.12 -13.80
N SER A 178 -11.89 -1.17 -13.22
CA SER A 178 -12.94 -1.96 -13.86
C SER A 178 -14.21 -1.14 -14.11
N LYS A 179 -14.60 -0.24 -13.20
CA LYS A 179 -15.71 0.70 -13.42
C LYS A 179 -15.41 1.70 -14.55
N ILE A 180 -14.18 2.18 -14.66
CA ILE A 180 -13.78 3.06 -15.78
C ILE A 180 -13.87 2.30 -17.11
N ALA A 181 -13.30 1.09 -17.19
CA ALA A 181 -13.29 0.29 -18.40
C ALA A 181 -14.71 -0.09 -18.86
N ILE A 182 -15.58 -0.56 -17.96
CA ILE A 182 -16.97 -0.90 -18.32
C ILE A 182 -17.76 0.33 -18.79
N PHE A 183 -17.48 1.52 -18.28
CA PHE A 183 -18.12 2.76 -18.77
C PHE A 183 -17.55 3.24 -20.10
N TYR A 184 -16.26 3.05 -20.38
CA TYR A 184 -15.72 3.23 -21.73
C TYR A 184 -16.37 2.26 -22.72
N ALA A 185 -16.51 0.98 -22.34
CA ALA A 185 -17.23 0.00 -23.16
C ALA A 185 -18.68 0.47 -23.40
N ALA A 186 -19.39 0.91 -22.36
CA ALA A 186 -20.76 1.39 -22.48
C ALA A 186 -20.87 2.61 -23.39
N ALA A 187 -19.90 3.53 -23.35
CA ALA A 187 -19.86 4.68 -24.24
C ALA A 187 -19.82 4.24 -25.70
N HIS A 188 -18.84 3.42 -26.07
CA HIS A 188 -18.69 2.92 -27.44
C HIS A 188 -19.88 2.06 -27.87
N PHE A 189 -20.47 1.29 -26.96
CA PHE A 189 -21.66 0.50 -27.26
C PHE A 189 -22.89 1.37 -27.51
N CYS A 190 -23.11 2.41 -26.71
CA CYS A 190 -24.18 3.38 -26.96
C CYS A 190 -24.09 4.00 -28.35
N ALA A 191 -22.89 4.31 -28.84
CA ALA A 191 -22.69 4.89 -30.18
C ALA A 191 -23.23 3.98 -31.32
N VAL A 192 -23.34 2.67 -31.11
CA VAL A 192 -23.85 1.71 -32.10
C VAL A 192 -25.29 1.28 -31.84
N LEU A 193 -25.81 1.48 -30.62
CA LEU A 193 -27.19 1.17 -30.27
C LEU A 193 -28.17 2.16 -30.93
N LYS A 194 -29.30 1.61 -31.40
CA LYS A 194 -30.38 2.36 -32.05
C LYS A 194 -31.68 2.34 -31.26
N ASP A 195 -31.86 1.36 -30.38
CA ASP A 195 -33.08 1.15 -29.59
C ASP A 195 -32.87 1.62 -28.15
N THR A 196 -33.87 2.32 -27.62
CA THR A 196 -33.96 2.71 -26.22
C THR A 196 -33.99 1.52 -25.26
N THR A 197 -34.56 0.38 -25.68
CA THR A 197 -34.72 -0.84 -24.87
C THR A 197 -33.35 -1.37 -24.44
N ASP A 198 -32.41 -1.52 -25.38
CA ASP A 198 -31.06 -2.00 -25.10
C ASP A 198 -30.30 -1.06 -24.16
N THR A 199 -30.48 0.26 -24.31
CA THR A 199 -29.85 1.24 -23.42
C THR A 199 -30.44 1.28 -22.02
N VAL A 200 -31.73 0.97 -21.86
CA VAL A 200 -32.37 0.79 -20.54
C VAL A 200 -31.79 -0.45 -19.87
N THR A 201 -31.71 -1.58 -20.59
CA THR A 201 -31.11 -2.82 -20.07
C THR A 201 -29.64 -2.61 -19.67
N LEU A 202 -28.85 -1.94 -20.51
CA LEU A 202 -27.47 -1.57 -20.19
C LEU A 202 -27.39 -0.71 -18.92
N SER A 203 -28.29 0.28 -18.79
CA SER A 203 -28.37 1.16 -17.61
C SER A 203 -28.71 0.38 -16.34
N GLU A 204 -29.57 -0.63 -16.42
CA GLU A 204 -29.89 -1.51 -15.29
C GLU A 204 -28.67 -2.32 -14.83
N TYR A 205 -27.89 -2.84 -15.76
CA TYR A 205 -26.65 -3.56 -15.43
C TYR A 205 -25.62 -2.63 -14.78
N LEU A 206 -25.43 -1.40 -15.31
CA LEU A 206 -24.54 -0.41 -14.69
C LEU A 206 -25.05 0.08 -13.33
N ARG A 207 -26.35 -0.02 -13.05
CA ARG A 207 -26.89 0.27 -11.71
C ARG A 207 -26.45 -0.76 -10.67
N LEU A 208 -26.17 -2.01 -11.06
CA LEU A 208 -25.68 -3.05 -10.15
C LEU A 208 -24.33 -2.70 -9.52
N ILE A 209 -23.51 -1.90 -10.21
CA ILE A 209 -22.19 -1.43 -9.73
C ILE A 209 -22.27 -0.09 -8.98
N GLY A 210 -23.48 0.31 -8.59
CA GLY A 210 -23.74 1.47 -7.74
C GLY A 210 -23.86 2.81 -8.48
N ILE A 211 -23.90 2.82 -9.81
CA ILE A 211 -23.95 4.07 -10.61
C ILE A 211 -25.31 4.19 -11.29
N ASN A 212 -26.11 5.16 -10.86
CA ASN A 212 -27.43 5.40 -11.43
C ASN A 212 -27.34 6.35 -12.62
N ILE A 213 -27.36 5.78 -13.83
CA ILE A 213 -27.38 6.50 -15.10
C ILE A 213 -28.49 5.96 -15.99
N ASN A 214 -29.09 6.82 -16.83
CA ASN A 214 -30.10 6.43 -17.81
C ASN A 214 -29.56 6.76 -19.21
N LEU A 215 -28.78 5.84 -19.79
CA LEU A 215 -28.11 6.04 -21.08
C LEU A 215 -29.12 6.18 -22.22
N GLN A 216 -28.76 6.96 -23.23
CA GLN A 216 -29.52 7.14 -24.48
C GLN A 216 -28.82 6.43 -25.66
N PRO A 217 -29.54 6.07 -26.73
CA PRO A 217 -28.91 5.53 -27.93
C PRO A 217 -28.03 6.56 -28.67
N GLY A 218 -27.05 6.07 -29.42
CA GLY A 218 -26.16 6.89 -30.24
C GLY A 218 -25.18 7.75 -29.45
N MET A 219 -24.78 8.87 -30.06
CA MET A 219 -23.73 9.75 -29.52
C MET A 219 -24.10 10.46 -28.23
N GLU A 220 -25.40 10.60 -27.93
CA GLU A 220 -25.85 11.16 -26.65
C GLU A 220 -25.44 10.25 -25.49
N GLY A 221 -25.75 8.95 -25.56
CA GLY A 221 -25.29 7.98 -24.56
C GLY A 221 -23.78 7.86 -24.49
N TYR A 222 -23.09 7.94 -25.64
CA TYR A 222 -21.63 7.96 -25.68
C TYR A 222 -21.07 9.08 -24.79
N GLN A 223 -21.57 10.31 -24.93
CA GLN A 223 -21.11 11.45 -24.13
C GLN A 223 -21.52 11.33 -22.66
N MET A 224 -22.72 10.81 -22.38
CA MET A 224 -23.18 10.56 -21.01
C MET A 224 -22.26 9.59 -20.28
N ALA A 225 -21.89 8.47 -20.91
CA ALA A 225 -20.99 7.49 -20.35
C ALA A 225 -19.57 8.05 -20.15
N LEU A 226 -19.03 8.81 -21.12
CA LEU A 226 -17.73 9.48 -20.97
C LEU A 226 -17.70 10.50 -19.81
N LYS A 227 -18.82 11.15 -19.51
CA LYS A 227 -18.92 12.03 -18.35
C LYS A 227 -18.76 11.27 -17.04
N GLU A 228 -19.30 10.06 -16.93
CA GLU A 228 -19.08 9.20 -15.76
C GLU A 228 -17.64 8.69 -15.69
N VAL A 229 -17.04 8.33 -16.83
CA VAL A 229 -15.60 8.00 -16.89
C VAL A 229 -14.75 9.13 -16.30
N ALA A 230 -15.04 10.39 -16.64
CA ALA A 230 -14.30 11.54 -16.11
C ALA A 230 -14.44 11.68 -14.59
N LYS A 231 -15.64 11.42 -14.04
CA LYS A 231 -15.86 11.42 -12.59
C LYS A 231 -15.08 10.30 -11.90
N LEU A 232 -15.17 9.08 -12.42
CA LEU A 232 -14.47 7.91 -11.88
C LEU A 232 -12.94 8.08 -11.97
N SER A 233 -12.45 8.75 -13.02
CA SER A 233 -11.02 9.08 -13.16
C SER A 233 -10.55 10.04 -12.08
N ASN A 234 -11.37 11.01 -11.69
CA ASN A 234 -11.07 11.90 -10.56
C ASN A 234 -11.09 11.14 -9.22
N GLU A 235 -12.06 10.24 -9.02
CA GLU A 235 -12.12 9.37 -7.83
C GLU A 235 -10.90 8.45 -7.73
N LYS A 236 -10.44 7.91 -8.87
CA LYS A 236 -9.22 7.10 -8.95
C LYS A 236 -7.99 7.85 -8.41
N VAL A 237 -7.86 9.15 -8.68
CA VAL A 237 -6.75 9.95 -8.12
C VAL A 237 -6.80 9.95 -6.59
N ALA A 238 -7.98 10.08 -5.99
CA ALA A 238 -8.15 10.01 -4.55
C ALA A 238 -7.77 8.62 -4.00
N VAL A 239 -8.23 7.54 -4.65
CA VAL A 239 -7.90 6.15 -4.29
C VAL A 239 -6.39 5.92 -4.32
N LEU A 240 -5.70 6.32 -5.39
CA LEU A 240 -4.25 6.20 -5.48
C LEU A 240 -3.53 7.02 -4.41
N SER A 241 -4.00 8.25 -4.15
CA SER A 241 -3.39 9.11 -3.12
C SER A 241 -3.56 8.57 -1.71
N ASN A 242 -4.70 7.92 -1.41
CA ASN A 242 -4.97 7.30 -0.12
C ASN A 242 -4.22 5.98 0.02
N GLY A 243 -4.12 5.17 -1.02
CA GLY A 243 -3.29 3.95 -1.03
C GLY A 243 -1.82 4.24 -0.74
N LEU A 244 -1.27 5.37 -1.25
CA LEU A 244 0.08 5.83 -0.92
C LEU A 244 0.24 6.28 0.54
N LYS A 245 -0.82 6.82 1.15
CA LYS A 245 -0.82 7.23 2.57
C LYS A 245 -0.99 6.05 3.51
N GLU A 246 -1.84 5.09 3.15
CA GLU A 246 -2.08 3.88 3.95
C GLU A 246 -0.92 2.88 3.85
N GLY A 247 -0.26 2.78 2.68
CA GLY A 247 1.02 2.10 2.56
C GLY A 247 2.14 2.69 3.43
N ASN A 248 1.99 3.96 3.85
CA ASN A 248 2.87 4.64 4.81
C ASN A 248 2.34 4.61 6.26
N SER A 249 1.09 4.24 6.51
CA SER A 249 0.50 4.23 7.87
C SER A 249 0.69 2.89 8.61
N GLY A 250 1.28 1.88 7.96
CA GLY A 250 1.91 0.74 8.62
C GLY A 250 3.07 1.13 9.56
N SER A 251 3.72 2.27 9.30
CA SER A 251 4.89 2.75 10.06
C SER A 251 4.61 3.16 11.51
N GLY A 252 3.35 3.21 11.95
CA GLY A 252 3.01 3.65 13.32
C GLY A 252 3.21 2.59 14.41
N ARG A 253 3.27 1.30 14.04
CA ARG A 253 3.55 0.18 14.97
C ARG A 253 4.49 -0.87 14.37
N GLU A 254 5.18 -0.47 13.34
CA GLU A 254 6.25 -1.16 12.64
C GLU A 254 7.55 -0.46 13.00
N ILE A 255 7.91 -0.49 14.28
CA ILE A 255 9.35 -0.45 14.59
C ILE A 255 9.85 -1.75 13.99
N GLU A 256 10.46 -1.72 12.80
CA GLU A 256 11.46 -2.66 12.29
C GLU A 256 11.59 -2.66 10.76
N ARG A 257 12.17 -1.59 10.19
CA ARG A 257 13.08 -1.65 9.00
C ARG A 257 14.05 -0.47 8.99
N ARG A 258 13.68 0.68 9.56
CA ARG A 258 14.57 1.84 9.74
C ARG A 258 15.07 1.92 11.17
N ILE A 259 16.39 1.90 11.36
CA ILE A 259 16.99 2.30 12.63
C ILE A 259 16.87 3.82 12.69
N SER A 260 15.82 4.32 13.34
CA SER A 260 15.63 5.76 13.58
C SER A 260 16.32 6.24 14.86
N ASP A 261 17.31 5.49 15.35
CA ASP A 261 18.11 5.85 16.52
C ASP A 261 19.53 6.29 16.10
N PRO A 262 19.89 7.57 16.29
CA PRO A 262 21.18 8.09 15.86
C PRO A 262 22.40 7.46 16.53
N TYR A 263 22.26 6.93 17.75
CA TYR A 263 23.34 6.23 18.43
C TYR A 263 23.57 4.84 17.83
N LEU A 264 22.49 4.10 17.58
CA LEU A 264 22.59 2.79 16.90
C LEU A 264 23.09 2.94 15.46
N LEU A 265 22.68 4.01 14.75
CA LEU A 265 23.24 4.38 13.45
C LEU A 265 24.74 4.66 13.52
N MET A 266 25.20 5.40 14.53
CA MET A 266 26.62 5.68 14.75
C MET A 266 27.42 4.37 14.96
N LEU A 267 26.93 3.46 15.80
CA LEU A 267 27.57 2.17 16.05
C LEU A 267 27.64 1.29 14.80
N ARG A 268 26.58 1.27 13.99
CA ARG A 268 26.55 0.53 12.73
C ARG A 268 27.51 1.12 11.71
N LYS A 269 27.53 2.43 11.55
CA LYS A 269 28.52 3.12 10.70
C LYS A 269 29.96 2.82 11.12
N ALA A 270 30.24 2.85 12.43
CA ALA A 270 31.56 2.55 12.97
C ALA A 270 32.01 1.10 12.69
N THR A 271 31.08 0.16 12.59
CA THR A 271 31.34 -1.25 12.25
C THR A 271 31.23 -1.55 10.75
N GLY A 272 31.04 -0.53 9.91
CA GLY A 272 30.91 -0.68 8.45
C GLY A 272 29.55 -1.23 8.00
N LEU A 273 28.55 -1.27 8.87
CA LEU A 273 27.19 -1.70 8.58
C LEU A 273 26.33 -0.53 8.06
N GLY A 274 25.31 -0.88 7.27
CA GLY A 274 24.35 0.07 6.73
C GLY A 274 23.46 0.70 7.80
N GLU A 275 22.83 1.83 7.46
CA GLU A 275 21.90 2.57 8.33
C GLU A 275 20.59 1.82 8.61
N GLU A 276 20.27 0.80 7.80
CA GLU A 276 19.07 -0.03 7.96
C GLU A 276 19.45 -1.47 8.29
N LEU A 277 18.54 -2.19 8.95
CA LEU A 277 18.66 -3.64 9.15
C LEU A 277 18.34 -4.35 7.84
N SER A 278 19.18 -5.30 7.44
CA SER A 278 18.83 -6.23 6.38
C SER A 278 17.67 -7.13 6.80
N GLU A 279 16.92 -7.67 5.83
CA GLU A 279 15.80 -8.59 6.11
C GLU A 279 16.25 -9.83 6.91
N GLY A 280 17.49 -10.30 6.70
CA GLY A 280 18.08 -11.40 7.46
C GLY A 280 18.41 -11.06 8.91
N GLU A 281 18.96 -9.85 9.18
CA GLU A 281 19.18 -9.36 10.54
C GLU A 281 17.84 -9.22 11.29
N LEU A 282 16.82 -8.72 10.60
CA LEU A 282 15.48 -8.54 11.14
C LEU A 282 14.82 -9.88 11.51
N SER A 283 14.88 -10.85 10.60
CA SER A 283 14.35 -12.19 10.83
C SER A 283 15.06 -12.90 11.99
N ASN A 284 16.38 -12.72 12.14
CA ASN A 284 17.14 -13.28 13.25
C ASN A 284 16.75 -12.68 14.60
N ILE A 285 16.51 -11.37 14.65
CA ILE A 285 16.04 -10.66 15.86
C ILE A 285 14.65 -11.16 16.25
N GLN A 286 13.71 -11.22 15.31
CA GLN A 286 12.32 -11.62 15.56
C GLN A 286 12.18 -13.08 16.04
N ASN A 287 13.09 -13.95 15.61
CA ASN A 287 13.12 -15.36 16.01
C ASN A 287 13.92 -15.62 17.29
N LYS A 288 14.58 -14.60 17.86
CA LYS A 288 15.41 -14.75 19.05
C LYS A 288 14.54 -15.00 20.28
N ALA A 289 14.74 -16.15 20.93
CA ALA A 289 14.02 -16.47 22.15
C ALA A 289 14.49 -15.56 23.30
N LEU A 290 13.54 -14.87 23.96
CA LEU A 290 13.82 -14.14 25.18
C LEU A 290 14.16 -15.10 26.33
N ASN A 291 15.18 -14.78 27.11
CA ASN A 291 15.48 -15.51 28.34
C ASN A 291 14.39 -15.20 29.37
N ARG A 292 13.57 -16.18 29.73
CA ARG A 292 12.46 -16.03 30.68
C ARG A 292 12.82 -16.38 32.11
N ASP A 293 13.96 -17.03 32.31
CA ASP A 293 14.37 -17.58 33.61
C ASP A 293 15.10 -16.54 34.47
N GLU A 294 15.60 -15.47 33.86
CA GLU A 294 16.25 -14.38 34.60
C GLU A 294 15.23 -13.44 35.26
N HIS A 295 15.44 -13.15 36.53
CA HIS A 295 14.56 -12.32 37.35
C HIS A 295 15.32 -11.20 38.07
N GLU A 296 16.66 -11.24 38.08
CA GLU A 296 17.49 -10.23 38.73
C GLU A 296 17.52 -8.92 37.91
N PRO A 297 17.12 -7.77 38.48
CA PRO A 297 16.97 -6.52 37.72
C PRO A 297 18.24 -6.05 37.00
N ILE A 298 19.40 -6.14 37.64
CA ILE A 298 20.68 -5.69 37.06
C ILE A 298 21.06 -6.55 35.86
N LYS A 299 20.82 -7.87 35.93
CA LYS A 299 21.05 -8.76 34.79
C LYS A 299 20.08 -8.47 33.67
N LEU A 300 18.81 -8.23 33.97
CA LEU A 300 17.82 -7.82 32.98
C LEU A 300 18.21 -6.51 32.27
N PHE A 301 18.77 -5.52 32.98
CA PHE A 301 19.30 -4.30 32.35
C PHE A 301 20.44 -4.61 31.38
N ARG A 302 21.35 -5.50 31.76
CA ARG A 302 22.44 -5.92 30.87
C ARG A 302 21.90 -6.63 29.63
N MET A 303 20.90 -7.50 29.79
CA MET A 303 20.24 -8.15 28.66
C MET A 303 19.54 -7.14 27.75
N ALA A 304 18.90 -6.13 28.33
CA ALA A 304 18.28 -5.05 27.57
C ALA A 304 19.29 -4.24 26.76
N ALA A 305 20.43 -3.91 27.36
CA ALA A 305 21.54 -3.23 26.68
C ALA A 305 22.11 -4.06 25.53
N TYR A 306 22.33 -5.37 25.73
CA TYR A 306 22.81 -6.26 24.67
C TYR A 306 21.82 -6.39 23.53
N SER A 307 20.53 -6.59 23.84
CA SER A 307 19.48 -6.62 22.83
C SER A 307 19.46 -5.34 22.00
N TYR A 308 19.56 -4.17 22.65
CA TYR A 308 19.60 -2.90 21.93
C TYR A 308 20.82 -2.77 21.01
N LEU A 309 22.01 -3.20 21.45
CA LEU A 309 23.21 -3.21 20.61
C LEU A 309 23.10 -4.18 19.43
N GLU A 310 22.34 -5.26 19.59
CA GLU A 310 21.97 -6.20 18.53
C GLU A 310 20.79 -5.69 17.68
N SER A 311 20.37 -4.44 17.87
CA SER A 311 19.24 -3.80 17.17
C SER A 311 17.86 -4.41 17.49
N ASP A 312 17.73 -5.13 18.60
CA ASP A 312 16.50 -5.72 19.12
C ASP A 312 15.88 -4.80 20.20
N GLY A 313 15.15 -3.78 19.73
CA GLY A 313 14.45 -2.84 20.60
C GLY A 313 13.31 -3.47 21.39
N HIS A 314 12.64 -4.48 20.82
CA HIS A 314 11.52 -5.17 21.45
C HIS A 314 11.96 -5.94 22.70
N ALA A 315 13.03 -6.74 22.59
CA ALA A 315 13.60 -7.45 23.71
C ALA A 315 14.13 -6.48 24.78
N SER A 316 14.77 -5.39 24.34
CA SER A 316 15.27 -4.35 25.25
C SER A 316 14.16 -3.77 26.13
N ILE A 317 13.04 -3.34 25.53
CA ILE A 317 11.85 -2.86 26.25
C ILE A 317 11.34 -3.95 27.19
N THR A 318 11.23 -5.19 26.72
CA THR A 318 10.69 -6.31 27.49
C THR A 318 11.52 -6.61 28.74
N TYR A 319 12.85 -6.60 28.62
CA TYR A 319 13.74 -6.83 29.77
C TYR A 319 13.66 -5.68 30.79
N PHE A 320 13.58 -4.43 30.35
CA PHE A 320 13.35 -3.30 31.26
C PHE A 320 12.00 -3.36 31.98
N GLU A 321 10.92 -3.65 31.25
CA GLU A 321 9.58 -3.80 31.84
C GLU A 321 9.51 -4.95 32.84
N ARG A 322 10.27 -6.02 32.62
CA ARG A 322 10.41 -7.11 33.60
C ARG A 322 11.18 -6.67 34.83
N ALA A 323 12.29 -5.96 34.66
CA ALA A 323 13.06 -5.43 35.78
C ALA A 323 12.21 -4.48 36.65
N LEU A 324 11.36 -3.66 36.02
CA LEU A 324 10.43 -2.74 36.71
C LEU A 324 9.36 -3.45 37.56
N LYS A 325 9.06 -4.72 37.29
CA LYS A 325 8.15 -5.54 38.11
C LYS A 325 8.81 -6.08 39.38
N SER A 326 10.13 -5.95 39.52
CA SER A 326 10.84 -6.40 40.71
C SER A 326 10.64 -5.43 41.88
N GLU A 327 10.30 -5.98 43.05
CA GLU A 327 10.16 -5.21 44.29
C GLU A 327 11.51 -4.82 44.91
N THR A 328 12.61 -5.45 44.50
CA THR A 328 13.94 -5.31 45.14
C THR A 328 14.78 -4.13 44.63
N MET A 329 14.23 -3.29 43.75
CA MET A 329 14.99 -2.25 43.05
C MET A 329 14.89 -0.87 43.72
N SER A 330 16.01 -0.16 43.82
CA SER A 330 16.06 1.22 44.31
C SER A 330 15.29 2.17 43.39
N ASP A 331 14.81 3.29 43.94
CA ASP A 331 13.99 4.26 43.19
C ASP A 331 14.74 4.87 42.00
N ILE A 332 16.05 5.10 42.14
CA ILE A 332 16.88 5.61 41.05
C ILE A 332 16.98 4.60 39.90
N MET A 333 17.10 3.31 40.20
CA MET A 333 17.17 2.25 39.18
C MET A 333 15.80 2.00 38.52
N LYS A 334 14.70 2.15 39.26
CA LYS A 334 13.34 2.22 38.69
C LYS A 334 13.19 3.38 37.73
N LYS A 335 13.66 4.57 38.13
CA LYS A 335 13.63 5.76 37.27
C LYS A 335 14.49 5.56 36.02
N TYR A 336 15.68 4.99 36.15
CA TYR A 336 16.55 4.64 35.03
C TYR A 336 15.87 3.71 34.02
N ALA A 337 15.27 2.62 34.50
CA ALA A 337 14.56 1.68 33.64
C ALA A 337 13.35 2.32 32.96
N GLN A 338 12.58 3.14 33.69
CA GLN A 338 11.42 3.84 33.14
C GLN A 338 11.82 4.84 32.05
N LEU A 339 12.88 5.62 32.26
CA LEU A 339 13.41 6.55 31.28
C LEU A 339 14.02 5.82 30.07
N SER A 340 14.66 4.66 30.28
CA SER A 340 15.17 3.83 29.17
C SER A 340 14.03 3.27 28.31
N VAL A 341 12.93 2.82 28.93
CA VAL A 341 11.72 2.40 28.19
C VAL A 341 11.09 3.57 27.45
N ASP A 342 10.97 4.73 28.10
CA ASP A 342 10.44 5.94 27.46
C ASP A 342 11.30 6.37 26.27
N ARG A 343 12.63 6.34 26.39
CA ARG A 343 13.57 6.62 25.30
C ARG A 343 13.42 5.65 24.13
N LEU A 344 13.21 4.36 24.40
CA LEU A 344 13.01 3.36 23.36
C LEU A 344 11.66 3.51 22.64
N LYS A 345 10.61 3.92 23.36
CA LYS A 345 9.26 4.09 22.80
C LYS A 345 9.05 5.43 22.09
N ASN A 346 9.71 6.48 22.57
CA ASN A 346 9.53 7.87 22.12
C ASN A 346 10.89 8.53 21.79
N PRO A 347 11.65 8.00 20.82
CA PRO A 347 13.01 8.47 20.51
C PRO A 347 13.07 9.96 20.14
N GLU A 348 12.04 10.50 19.49
CA GLU A 348 11.93 11.90 19.06
C GLU A 348 11.96 12.90 20.22
N LYS A 349 11.50 12.49 21.42
CA LYS A 349 11.54 13.32 22.63
C LYS A 349 12.97 13.66 23.05
N TYR A 350 13.95 12.87 22.61
CA TYR A 350 15.35 12.96 23.04
C TYR A 350 16.28 13.56 21.97
N GLU A 351 15.73 14.12 20.89
CA GLU A 351 16.45 14.95 19.91
C GLU A 351 17.81 14.37 19.49
N GLU A 352 17.79 13.13 18.99
CA GLU A 352 18.96 12.38 18.52
C GLU A 352 19.93 11.87 19.60
N SER A 353 19.79 12.30 20.85
CA SER A 353 20.60 11.78 21.96
C SER A 353 20.08 10.42 22.42
N ILE A 354 20.98 9.55 22.90
CA ILE A 354 20.58 8.39 23.71
C ILE A 354 20.06 8.82 25.09
N GLY A 355 20.41 10.02 25.53
CA GLY A 355 20.10 10.58 26.84
C GLY A 355 21.12 10.16 27.90
N ILE A 356 21.73 11.13 28.58
CA ILE A 356 22.64 10.89 29.70
C ILE A 356 21.92 11.20 31.01
N MET A 357 21.56 10.17 31.76
CA MET A 357 20.89 10.29 33.05
C MET A 357 21.89 10.60 34.17
N VAL A 358 21.55 11.55 35.02
CA VAL A 358 22.26 11.85 36.27
C VAL A 358 21.81 10.85 37.35
N LEU A 359 22.71 9.97 37.79
CA LEU A 359 22.44 8.99 38.86
C LEU A 359 22.65 9.57 40.25
N GLU A 360 23.67 10.40 40.41
CA GLU A 360 24.05 11.02 41.69
C GLU A 360 24.71 12.37 41.45
N ILE A 361 24.58 13.29 42.39
CA ILE A 361 25.23 14.60 42.37
C ILE A 361 25.99 14.79 43.68
N THR A 362 27.22 15.29 43.56
CA THR A 362 28.06 15.71 44.68
C THR A 362 27.64 17.11 45.11
N GLU A 363 27.29 17.26 46.39
CA GLU A 363 26.90 18.55 46.97
C GLU A 363 28.00 19.60 46.80
N GLY A 364 27.62 20.81 46.36
CA GLY A 364 28.57 21.88 46.07
C GLY A 364 29.41 21.65 44.81
N GLY A 365 29.15 20.59 44.03
CA GLY A 365 29.74 20.37 42.70
C GLY A 365 29.18 21.30 41.63
N ASN A 366 29.76 21.29 40.44
CA ASN A 366 29.36 22.21 39.36
C ASN A 366 27.90 21.99 38.91
N PHE A 367 27.47 20.73 38.77
CA PHE A 367 26.09 20.40 38.41
C PHE A 367 25.08 20.81 39.48
N ASP A 368 25.44 20.68 40.76
CA ASP A 368 24.61 21.13 41.89
C ASP A 368 24.45 22.65 41.90
N LYS A 369 25.56 23.39 41.76
CA LYS A 369 25.56 24.86 41.64
C LYS A 369 24.72 25.35 40.46
N ALA A 370 24.71 24.59 39.36
CA ALA A 370 23.90 24.87 38.17
C ALA A 370 22.42 24.50 38.32
N GLY A 371 22.02 23.78 39.39
CA GLY A 371 20.66 23.34 39.61
C GLY A 371 20.23 22.12 38.77
N ILE A 372 21.20 21.36 38.25
CA ILE A 372 20.98 20.01 37.72
C ILE A 372 20.66 19.08 38.91
N LYS A 373 19.79 18.09 38.71
CA LYS A 373 19.29 17.22 39.77
C LYS A 373 19.40 15.75 39.40
N THR A 374 19.43 14.89 40.42
CA THR A 374 19.36 13.44 40.24
C THR A 374 18.13 13.03 39.43
N GLY A 375 18.36 12.24 38.39
CA GLY A 375 17.38 11.74 37.44
C GLY A 375 16.97 12.73 36.36
N ASP A 376 17.70 13.84 36.18
CA ASP A 376 17.68 14.60 34.93
C ASP A 376 18.30 13.79 33.80
N VAL A 377 17.85 14.01 32.57
CA VAL A 377 18.45 13.42 31.36
C VAL A 377 19.00 14.51 30.46
N LEU A 378 20.31 14.57 30.34
CA LEU A 378 21.04 15.54 29.51
C LEU A 378 21.01 15.08 28.04
N LEU A 379 20.78 16.01 27.11
CA LEU A 379 20.64 15.72 25.67
C LEU A 379 21.74 16.39 24.82
N SER A 380 22.08 17.64 25.12
CA SER A 380 23.09 18.40 24.38
C SER A 380 23.76 19.49 25.21
N LEU A 381 24.97 19.86 24.77
CA LEU A 381 25.78 20.97 25.29
C LEU A 381 26.07 21.95 24.15
N ASP A 382 25.68 23.22 24.29
CA ASP A 382 25.78 24.26 23.24
C ASP A 382 25.19 23.84 21.89
N GLY A 383 24.10 23.07 21.94
CA GLY A 383 23.45 22.52 20.75
C GLY A 383 24.18 21.35 20.10
N LYS A 384 25.32 20.92 20.63
CA LYS A 384 25.98 19.66 20.25
C LYS A 384 25.37 18.51 21.05
N THR A 385 24.75 17.55 20.36
CA THR A 385 24.23 16.31 20.95
C THR A 385 25.35 15.58 21.69
N ILE A 386 25.02 15.08 22.88
CA ILE A 386 25.92 14.25 23.67
C ILE A 386 25.48 12.78 23.59
N TYR A 387 26.46 11.91 23.36
CA TYR A 387 26.25 10.47 23.26
C TYR A 387 26.87 9.72 24.43
N GLU A 388 27.97 10.23 25.02
CA GLU A 388 28.69 9.58 26.10
C GLU A 388 28.97 10.54 27.28
N PRO A 389 29.03 10.04 28.53
CA PRO A 389 29.40 10.86 29.67
C PRO A 389 30.76 11.57 29.52
N MET A 390 31.75 10.94 28.85
CA MET A 390 33.08 11.53 28.67
C MET A 390 33.07 12.81 27.82
N GLU A 391 32.10 12.97 26.93
CA GLU A 391 31.96 14.19 26.13
C GLU A 391 31.61 15.39 27.01
N ILE A 392 30.84 15.16 28.08
CA ILE A 392 30.49 16.17 29.08
C ILE A 392 31.73 16.61 29.85
N ALA A 393 32.56 15.65 30.31
CA ALA A 393 33.81 15.97 30.99
C ALA A 393 34.79 16.73 30.10
N SER A 394 34.92 16.30 28.84
CA SER A 394 35.76 16.98 27.84
C SER A 394 35.30 18.41 27.58
N GLU A 395 33.99 18.64 27.51
CA GLU A 395 33.44 19.97 27.27
C GLU A 395 33.58 20.89 28.50
N LEU A 396 33.34 20.35 29.70
CA LEU A 396 33.54 21.05 30.98
C LEU A 396 35.01 21.40 31.24
N GLY A 397 35.94 20.52 30.84
CA GLY A 397 37.37 20.71 31.03
C GLY A 397 38.00 21.75 30.09
N LYS A 398 37.27 22.21 29.06
CA LYS A 398 37.75 23.31 28.21
C LYS A 398 37.69 24.62 29.00
N ASP A 399 38.83 25.28 29.13
CA ASP A 399 38.90 26.62 29.70
C ASP A 399 38.22 27.61 28.74
N ARG A 400 36.93 27.88 29.03
CA ARG A 400 36.09 28.80 28.27
C ARG A 400 35.67 29.96 29.15
N LYS A 401 35.89 31.17 28.65
CA LYS A 401 35.41 32.40 29.29
C LYS A 401 33.88 32.55 29.27
N SER A 402 33.19 31.86 28.36
CA SER A 402 31.74 31.92 28.18
C SER A 402 31.06 30.68 28.76
N PRO A 403 29.90 30.82 29.43
CA PRO A 403 29.12 29.68 29.89
C PRO A 403 28.51 28.93 28.70
N PHE A 404 28.13 27.68 28.92
CA PHE A 404 27.53 26.82 27.91
C PHE A 404 26.13 26.33 28.32
N LEU A 405 25.29 26.12 27.30
CA LEU A 405 23.88 25.78 27.45
C LEU A 405 23.68 24.27 27.45
N VAL A 406 23.17 23.75 28.55
CA VAL A 406 22.77 22.35 28.70
C VAL A 406 21.28 22.23 28.39
N LYS A 407 20.93 21.37 27.44
CA LYS A 407 19.54 20.97 27.20
C LYS A 407 19.28 19.64 27.88
N LEU A 408 18.24 19.56 28.70
CA LEU A 408 17.89 18.36 29.46
C LEU A 408 16.39 18.13 29.54
N ILE A 409 16.00 16.91 29.91
CA ILE A 409 14.63 16.54 30.25
C ILE A 409 14.55 16.32 31.77
N ARG A 410 13.54 16.93 32.39
CA ARG A 410 13.16 16.71 33.80
C ARG A 410 11.64 16.62 33.87
N ASN A 411 11.11 15.53 34.42
CA ASN A 411 9.67 15.29 34.53
C ASN A 411 8.92 15.57 33.22
N ASP A 412 9.43 15.00 32.12
CA ASP A 412 8.91 15.12 30.75
C ASP A 412 8.94 16.54 30.15
N GLN A 413 9.54 17.51 30.84
CA GLN A 413 9.72 18.86 30.34
C GLN A 413 11.14 19.09 29.87
N LEU A 414 11.26 19.77 28.72
CA LEU A 414 12.53 20.20 28.20
C LEU A 414 12.99 21.48 28.92
N ILE A 415 14.14 21.41 29.59
CA ILE A 415 14.73 22.49 30.36
C ILE A 415 16.08 22.86 29.74
N LYS A 416 16.40 24.15 29.79
CA LYS A 416 17.70 24.68 29.40
C LYS A 416 18.38 25.29 30.62
N ILE A 417 19.57 24.80 30.97
CA ILE A 417 20.37 25.27 32.11
C ILE A 417 21.70 25.80 31.58
N VAL A 418 22.20 26.88 32.18
CA VAL A 418 23.50 27.46 31.83
C VAL A 418 24.53 26.96 32.84
N ILE A 419 25.66 26.45 32.36
CA ILE A 419 26.75 25.98 33.23
C ILE A 419 28.09 26.59 32.83
N HIS A 420 29.02 26.65 33.78
CA HIS A 420 30.35 27.21 33.58
C HIS A 420 31.38 26.08 33.46
N GLY A 421 32.31 26.22 32.50
CA GLY A 421 33.46 25.32 32.38
C GLY A 421 34.52 25.58 33.45
N GLY A 422 35.56 24.76 33.45
CA GLY A 422 36.71 24.88 34.36
C GLY A 422 36.62 24.04 35.64
N GLU A 423 35.46 23.44 35.93
CA GLU A 423 35.26 22.48 37.02
C GLU A 423 34.64 21.19 36.50
N SER A 424 34.94 20.06 37.15
CA SER A 424 34.32 18.77 36.84
C SER A 424 32.82 18.78 37.17
N ALA A 425 32.05 17.83 36.64
CA ALA A 425 30.60 17.82 36.81
C ALA A 425 30.20 17.68 38.29
N GLY A 426 30.94 16.87 39.05
CA GLY A 426 30.60 16.49 40.41
C GLY A 426 29.37 15.59 40.41
N ALA A 427 29.35 14.57 39.55
CA ALA A 427 28.17 13.71 39.37
C ALA A 427 28.53 12.29 38.91
N ILE A 428 27.65 11.33 39.20
CA ILE A 428 27.67 10.00 38.57
C ILE A 428 26.63 10.00 37.47
N LEU A 429 27.04 9.68 36.24
CA LEU A 429 26.20 9.70 35.05
C LEU A 429 26.11 8.32 34.41
N THR A 430 25.03 8.05 33.68
CA THR A 430 24.91 6.87 32.81
C THR A 430 24.20 7.23 31.52
N GLN A 431 24.50 6.53 30.43
CA GLN A 431 23.62 6.53 29.26
C GLN A 431 22.32 5.82 29.62
N LEU A 432 21.19 6.27 29.07
CA LEU A 432 19.97 5.44 29.05
C LEU A 432 20.23 4.19 28.19
N ILE A 433 19.47 3.12 28.45
CA ILE A 433 19.56 1.81 27.78
C ILE A 433 20.85 1.06 28.12
N ILE A 434 22.00 1.72 28.10
CA ILE A 434 23.32 1.16 28.45
C ILE A 434 23.70 1.62 29.86
N LEU A 435 23.44 0.77 30.85
CA LEU A 435 23.77 1.09 32.24
C LEU A 435 25.29 1.01 32.42
N ASN A 436 25.95 2.16 32.32
CA ASN A 436 27.39 2.32 32.51
C ASN A 436 27.62 3.57 33.36
N ALA A 437 27.70 3.38 34.67
CA ALA A 437 27.89 4.47 35.62
C ALA A 437 29.32 5.01 35.54
N VAL A 438 29.45 6.29 35.26
CA VAL A 438 30.73 6.99 35.21
C VAL A 438 30.71 8.20 36.13
N GLN A 439 31.71 8.29 37.01
CA GLN A 439 31.91 9.43 37.89
C GLN A 439 32.73 10.51 37.19
N LEU A 440 32.23 11.74 37.23
CA LEU A 440 32.79 12.93 36.58
C LEU A 440 32.97 14.11 37.52
#